data_AF-F5IXE4-F1
#
_entry.id   AF-F5IXE4-F1
#
_cell.length_a   1.000
_cell.length_b   1.000
_cell.length_c   1.000
_cell.angle_alpha   90.00
_cell.angle_beta   90.00
_cell.angle_gamma   90.00
#
_symmetry.space_group_name_H-M   'P 1'
#
loop_
_entity.id
_entity.type
_entity.pdbx_description
1 polymer ?
#
loop_
_entity_poly.entity_id
_entity_poly.type
_entity_poly.pdbx_seq_one_letter_code
_entity_poly.pdbx_strand_id
1 'polypeptide(L)'
;MKAVDLRKSVVLVFTILLSSMAAFAQNDKRTEAAKEAATLLTNTMAESLDLTQDQKEAVAKYNTAYTMVLFTTTPLSDDMVKEFDSTLDTNLKGVLNDEQYTIWSEKKNDWLTIIKQKVPKEELPE
;
A
#
# COMPACT_ATOMS: atom_id res chain seq x y z
N MET A 1 -24.25 -32.03 -19.09
CA MET A 1 -23.03 -31.31 -18.67
C MET A 1 -23.31 -30.70 -17.31
N LYS A 2 -22.54 -31.07 -16.28
CA LYS A 2 -22.72 -30.60 -14.90
C LYS A 2 -22.03 -29.25 -14.72
N ALA A 3 -22.73 -28.33 -14.08
CA ALA A 3 -22.27 -26.99 -13.74
C ALA A 3 -20.98 -27.04 -12.92
N VAL A 4 -19.98 -26.26 -13.32
CA VAL A 4 -18.75 -26.08 -12.57
C VAL A 4 -19.02 -25.02 -11.49
N ASP A 5 -18.91 -25.44 -10.23
CA ASP A 5 -19.05 -24.62 -9.03
C ASP A 5 -18.04 -23.47 -9.02
N LEU A 6 -18.54 -22.24 -9.19
CA LEU A 6 -17.74 -21.01 -9.32
C LEU A 6 -17.19 -20.46 -7.98
N ARG A 7 -17.29 -21.22 -6.88
CA ARG A 7 -17.05 -20.69 -5.51
C ARG A 7 -15.66 -20.95 -4.92
N LYS A 8 -14.69 -21.52 -5.66
CA LYS A 8 -13.40 -21.94 -5.06
C LYS A 8 -12.13 -21.67 -5.87
N SER A 9 -12.18 -20.84 -6.92
CA SER A 9 -11.01 -20.65 -7.79
C SER A 9 -10.65 -19.17 -7.96
N VAL A 10 -10.00 -18.60 -6.95
CA VAL A 10 -9.16 -17.42 -7.14
C VAL A 10 -7.82 -17.73 -6.49
N VAL A 11 -7.04 -18.56 -7.18
CA VAL A 11 -5.62 -18.78 -6.92
C VAL A 11 -4.88 -18.33 -8.17
N LEU A 12 -4.29 -17.14 -8.04
CA LEU A 12 -2.91 -16.81 -8.42
C LEU A 12 -2.50 -16.92 -9.90
N VAL A 13 -2.26 -15.78 -10.55
CA VAL A 13 -1.18 -15.64 -11.54
C VAL A 13 -0.68 -14.19 -11.53
N PHE A 14 0.52 -13.94 -11.00
CA PHE A 14 1.41 -12.86 -11.47
C PHE A 14 2.85 -13.27 -11.19
N THR A 15 3.34 -14.17 -12.03
CA THR A 15 4.77 -14.44 -12.22
C THR A 15 5.13 -13.89 -13.59
N ILE A 16 6.32 -13.25 -13.72
CA ILE A 16 7.00 -12.66 -14.90
C ILE A 16 7.32 -11.17 -14.55
N LEU A 17 8.55 -10.65 -14.47
CA LEU A 17 9.86 -11.03 -15.04
C LEU A 17 10.98 -10.34 -14.23
N LEU A 18 11.89 -11.11 -13.63
CA LEU A 18 13.15 -10.63 -13.04
C LEU A 18 14.26 -10.72 -14.11
N SER A 19 14.46 -9.66 -14.90
CA SER A 19 15.57 -9.60 -15.87
C SER A 19 16.00 -8.17 -16.19
N SER A 20 16.74 -7.52 -15.28
CA SER A 20 17.75 -6.50 -15.62
C SER A 20 18.60 -6.15 -14.40
N MET A 21 19.85 -6.60 -14.33
CA MET A 21 20.74 -6.50 -13.14
C MET A 21 21.10 -5.08 -12.68
N ALA A 22 20.72 -4.01 -13.41
CA ALA A 22 20.76 -2.63 -12.94
C ALA A 22 19.45 -2.19 -12.23
N ALA A 23 18.32 -2.83 -12.57
CA ALA A 23 17.03 -2.57 -11.95
C ALA A 23 16.88 -3.22 -10.56
N PHE A 24 17.74 -4.18 -10.17
CA PHE A 24 17.65 -4.83 -8.87
C PHE A 24 18.08 -3.92 -7.71
N ALA A 25 19.16 -3.15 -7.85
CA ALA A 25 19.61 -2.23 -6.79
C ALA A 25 18.62 -1.06 -6.58
N GLN A 26 18.01 -0.57 -7.66
CA GLN A 26 16.96 0.45 -7.58
C GLN A 26 15.66 -0.14 -7.04
N ASN A 27 15.35 -1.40 -7.37
CA ASN A 27 14.23 -2.12 -6.79
C ASN A 27 14.43 -2.40 -5.29
N ASP A 28 15.65 -2.71 -4.85
CA ASP A 28 15.99 -2.89 -3.43
C ASP A 28 15.84 -1.56 -2.67
N LYS A 29 16.39 -0.45 -3.19
CA LYS A 29 16.21 0.88 -2.59
C LYS A 29 14.75 1.31 -2.54
N ARG A 30 13.97 1.07 -3.60
CA ARG A 30 12.53 1.36 -3.64
C ARG A 30 11.74 0.49 -2.67
N THR A 31 12.11 -0.79 -2.56
CA THR A 31 11.51 -1.72 -1.61
C THR A 31 11.78 -1.31 -0.17
N GLU A 32 13.00 -0.92 0.17
CA GLU A 32 13.32 -0.41 1.51
C GLU A 32 12.60 0.92 1.80
N ALA A 33 12.60 1.86 0.85
CA ALA A 33 11.85 3.11 0.98
C ALA A 33 10.33 2.85 1.16
N ALA A 34 9.78 1.84 0.49
CA ALA A 34 8.39 1.43 0.66
C ALA A 34 8.10 0.92 2.08
N LYS A 35 9.00 0.10 2.65
CA LYS A 35 8.89 -0.42 4.02
C LYS A 35 9.00 0.71 5.05
N GLU A 36 9.93 1.64 4.86
CA GLU A 36 10.06 2.83 5.71
C GLU A 36 8.80 3.68 5.67
N ALA A 37 8.24 3.92 4.47
CA ALA A 37 7.00 4.65 4.29
C ALA A 37 5.79 3.95 4.95
N ALA A 38 5.71 2.61 4.83
CA ALA A 38 4.66 1.83 5.51
C ALA A 38 4.78 1.91 7.03
N THR A 39 6.01 1.82 7.54
CA THR A 39 6.29 1.92 8.98
C THR A 39 5.89 3.30 9.49
N LEU A 40 6.27 4.36 8.77
CA LEU A 40 5.88 5.73 9.09
C LEU A 40 4.35 5.88 9.15
N LEU A 41 3.63 5.46 8.10
CA LEU A 41 2.18 5.57 8.05
C LEU A 41 1.52 4.79 9.20
N THR A 42 2.02 3.57 9.47
CA THR A 42 1.52 2.73 10.55
C THR A 42 1.73 3.36 11.92
N ASN A 43 2.91 3.94 12.18
CA ASN A 43 3.20 4.61 13.44
C ASN A 43 2.33 5.87 13.60
N THR A 44 2.19 6.68 12.56
CA THR A 44 1.32 7.86 12.57
C THR A 44 -0.13 7.49 12.89
N MET A 45 -0.63 6.40 12.31
CA MET A 45 -1.97 5.88 12.60
C MET A 45 -2.07 5.34 14.02
N ALA A 46 -1.09 4.57 14.49
CA ALA A 46 -1.07 4.01 15.84
C ALA A 46 -1.06 5.10 16.93
N GLU A 47 -0.32 6.18 16.72
CA GLU A 47 -0.27 7.34 17.62
C GLU A 47 -1.57 8.15 17.63
N SER A 48 -2.29 8.19 16.50
CA SER A 48 -3.47 9.04 16.34
C SER A 48 -4.81 8.34 16.61
N LEU A 49 -4.87 7.01 16.46
CA LEU A 49 -6.12 6.25 16.42
C LEU A 49 -6.30 5.29 17.60
N ASP A 50 -5.35 5.27 18.55
CA ASP A 50 -5.36 4.34 19.70
C ASP A 50 -5.69 2.90 19.29
N LEU A 51 -4.90 2.37 18.34
CA LEU A 51 -5.16 1.05 17.75
C LEU A 51 -4.90 -0.08 18.76
N THR A 52 -5.77 -1.09 18.76
CA THR A 52 -5.48 -2.36 19.43
C THR A 52 -4.31 -3.09 18.76
N GLN A 53 -3.73 -4.09 19.42
CA GLN A 53 -2.64 -4.88 18.83
C GLN A 53 -3.06 -5.53 17.50
N ASP A 54 -4.23 -6.16 17.45
CA ASP A 54 -4.76 -6.79 16.24
C ASP A 54 -4.99 -5.77 15.12
N GLN A 55 -5.47 -4.57 15.47
CA GLN A 55 -5.63 -3.48 14.49
C GLN A 55 -4.28 -2.98 13.97
N LYS A 56 -3.26 -2.84 14.81
CA LYS A 56 -1.92 -2.44 14.38
C LYS A 56 -1.34 -3.42 13.36
N GLU A 57 -1.50 -4.71 13.59
CA GLU A 57 -1.01 -5.75 12.67
C GLU A 57 -1.73 -5.70 11.31
N ALA A 58 -3.06 -5.54 11.32
CA ALA A 58 -3.84 -5.42 10.10
C ALA A 58 -3.53 -4.12 9.33
N VAL A 59 -3.45 -2.99 10.03
CA VAL A 59 -3.08 -1.68 9.46
C VAL A 59 -1.67 -1.75 8.85
N ALA A 60 -0.70 -2.33 9.56
CA ALA A 60 0.67 -2.50 9.05
C ALA A 60 0.70 -3.29 7.74
N LYS A 61 -0.10 -4.36 7.65
CA LYS A 61 -0.22 -5.17 6.44
C LYS A 61 -0.79 -4.37 5.28
N TYR A 62 -1.87 -3.61 5.49
CA TYR A 62 -2.48 -2.80 4.42
C TYR A 62 -1.58 -1.65 3.98
N ASN A 63 -0.94 -0.96 4.92
CA ASN A 63 0.00 0.11 4.63
C ASN A 63 1.22 -0.42 3.85
N THR A 64 1.74 -1.58 4.23
CA THR A 64 2.84 -2.24 3.49
C THR A 64 2.44 -2.57 2.07
N ALA A 65 1.25 -3.15 1.86
CA ALA A 65 0.76 -3.45 0.51
C ALA A 65 0.62 -2.17 -0.33
N TYR A 66 0.03 -1.11 0.24
CA TYR A 66 -0.16 0.18 -0.42
C TYR A 66 1.18 0.82 -0.83
N THR A 67 2.15 0.94 0.08
CA THR A 67 3.44 1.59 -0.24
C THR A 67 4.29 0.74 -1.17
N MET A 68 4.28 -0.59 -1.04
CA MET A 68 5.00 -1.47 -1.95
C MET A 68 4.55 -1.26 -3.39
N VAL A 69 3.24 -1.20 -3.62
CA VAL A 69 2.70 -0.94 -4.97
C VAL A 69 3.13 0.44 -5.44
N LEU A 70 2.92 1.47 -4.61
CA LEU A 70 3.18 2.87 -4.97
C LEU A 70 4.66 3.17 -5.27
N PHE A 71 5.60 2.51 -4.57
CA PHE A 71 7.03 2.80 -4.67
C PHE A 71 7.76 1.91 -5.67
N THR A 72 7.27 0.69 -5.90
CA THR A 72 7.96 -0.28 -6.77
C THR A 72 7.32 -0.39 -8.16
N THR A 73 6.05 0.00 -8.31
CA THR A 73 5.39 0.06 -9.62
C THR A 73 5.60 1.44 -10.22
N THR A 74 6.41 1.56 -11.28
CA THR A 74 6.51 2.78 -12.09
C THR A 74 6.49 2.45 -13.58
N PRO A 75 5.83 3.27 -14.43
CA PRO A 75 5.03 4.45 -14.08
C PRO A 75 3.63 4.09 -13.53
N LEU A 76 3.05 4.96 -12.68
CA LEU A 76 1.66 4.91 -12.25
C LEU A 76 0.90 6.13 -12.79
N SER A 77 -0.32 5.92 -13.29
CA SER A 77 -1.21 7.03 -13.62
C SER A 77 -1.92 7.55 -12.37
N ASP A 78 -2.39 8.80 -12.42
CA ASP A 78 -3.18 9.40 -11.33
C ASP A 78 -4.43 8.58 -10.98
N ASP A 79 -5.05 7.95 -11.98
CA ASP A 79 -6.23 7.12 -11.77
C ASP A 79 -5.89 5.81 -11.03
N MET A 80 -4.74 5.20 -11.33
CA MET A 80 -4.25 4.05 -10.56
C MET A 80 -3.92 4.43 -9.12
N VAL A 81 -3.31 5.60 -8.89
CA VAL A 81 -3.03 6.10 -7.54
C VAL A 81 -4.33 6.29 -6.75
N LYS A 82 -5.37 6.89 -7.36
CA LYS A 82 -6.69 7.03 -6.72
C LYS A 82 -7.34 5.69 -6.40
N GLU A 83 -7.17 4.68 -7.27
CA GLU A 83 -7.66 3.33 -7.02
C GLU A 83 -6.98 2.68 -5.82
N PHE A 84 -5.66 2.86 -5.67
CA PHE A 84 -4.93 2.39 -4.49
C PHE A 84 -5.32 3.12 -3.21
N ASP A 85 -5.53 4.44 -3.26
CA ASP A 85 -6.06 5.22 -2.14
C ASP A 85 -7.42 4.68 -1.69
N SER A 86 -8.33 4.45 -2.65
CA SER A 86 -9.68 3.95 -2.38
C SER A 86 -9.66 2.51 -1.82
N THR A 87 -8.73 1.69 -2.30
CA THR A 87 -8.54 0.32 -1.81
C THR A 87 -8.06 0.33 -0.36
N LEU A 88 -7.07 1.18 -0.04
CA LEU A 88 -6.60 1.35 1.33
C LEU A 88 -7.72 1.84 2.25
N ASP A 89 -8.48 2.86 1.83
CA ASP A 89 -9.60 3.41 2.60
C ASP A 89 -10.67 2.35 2.91
N THR A 90 -11.00 1.51 1.93
CA THR A 90 -11.96 0.40 2.09
C THR A 90 -11.44 -0.65 3.08
N ASN A 91 -10.17 -1.03 2.97
CA ASN A 91 -9.54 -2.00 3.87
C ASN A 91 -9.50 -1.49 5.32
N LEU A 92 -9.19 -0.21 5.51
CA LEU A 92 -9.14 0.42 6.82
C LEU A 92 -10.53 0.56 7.45
N LYS A 93 -11.56 0.89 6.67
CA LYS A 93 -12.96 0.88 7.13
C LYS A 93 -13.40 -0.48 7.68
N GLY A 94 -12.84 -1.57 7.16
CA GLY A 94 -13.16 -2.93 7.63
C GLY A 94 -12.46 -3.34 8.94
N VAL A 95 -11.52 -2.55 9.46
CA VAL A 95 -10.70 -2.88 10.64
C VAL A 95 -10.81 -1.83 11.75
N LEU A 96 -10.96 -0.57 11.38
CA LEU A 96 -11.15 0.53 12.32
C LEU A 96 -12.60 0.57 12.80
N ASN A 97 -12.79 0.97 14.07
CA ASN A 97 -14.13 1.31 14.55
C ASN A 97 -14.56 2.69 14.01
N ASP A 98 -15.82 3.08 14.25
CA ASP A 98 -16.39 4.31 13.68
C ASP A 98 -15.64 5.60 14.07
N GLU A 99 -15.18 5.70 15.33
CA GLU A 99 -14.43 6.85 15.83
C GLU A 99 -13.04 6.93 15.17
N GLN A 100 -12.33 5.81 15.15
CA GLN A 100 -11.03 5.67 14.49
C GLN A 100 -11.12 5.96 12.99
N TYR A 101 -12.15 5.44 12.33
CA TYR A 101 -12.36 5.65 10.90
C TYR A 101 -12.74 7.10 10.58
N THR A 102 -13.43 7.79 11.50
CA THR A 102 -13.70 9.23 11.37
C THR A 102 -12.39 10.01 11.38
N ILE A 103 -11.50 9.76 12.35
CA ILE A 103 -10.19 10.43 12.43
C ILE A 103 -9.34 10.11 11.19
N TRP A 104 -9.32 8.85 10.74
CA TRP A 104 -8.67 8.47 9.49
C TRP A 104 -9.23 9.26 8.30
N SER A 105 -10.55 9.34 8.17
CA SER A 105 -11.20 10.01 7.04
C SER A 105 -10.87 11.51 6.96
N GLU A 106 -10.74 12.16 8.11
CA GLU A 106 -10.32 13.57 8.22
C GLU A 106 -8.85 13.77 7.83
N LYS A 107 -7.98 12.83 8.20
CA LYS A 107 -6.51 12.98 8.06
C LYS A 107 -5.90 12.27 6.84
N LYS A 108 -6.63 11.37 6.16
CA LYS A 108 -6.07 10.50 5.13
C LYS A 108 -5.41 11.26 4.00
N ASN A 109 -5.98 12.38 3.56
CA ASN A 109 -5.40 13.16 2.47
C ASN A 109 -4.01 13.70 2.84
N ASP A 110 -3.85 14.21 4.06
CA ASP A 110 -2.58 14.74 4.53
C ASP A 110 -1.55 13.63 4.71
N TRP A 111 -1.95 12.54 5.37
CA TRP A 111 -1.08 11.39 5.62
C TRP A 111 -0.62 10.74 4.31
N LEU A 112 -1.54 10.49 3.37
CA LEU A 112 -1.20 9.89 2.08
C LEU A 112 -0.38 10.83 1.20
N THR A 113 -0.56 12.16 1.31
CA THR A 113 0.30 13.13 0.62
C THR A 113 1.74 13.06 1.10
N ILE A 114 1.97 12.97 2.42
CA ILE A 114 3.31 12.82 3.01
C ILE A 114 3.99 11.54 2.48
N ILE A 115 3.25 10.44 2.38
CA ILE A 115 3.77 9.18 1.85
C ILE A 115 4.11 9.29 0.36
N LYS A 116 3.23 9.88 -0.45
CA LYS A 116 3.45 10.08 -1.89
C LYS A 116 4.66 10.95 -2.19
N GLN A 117 4.96 11.95 -1.36
CA GLN A 117 6.15 12.78 -1.48
C GLN A 117 7.47 12.02 -1.24
N LYS A 118 7.41 10.86 -0.58
CA LYS A 118 8.57 9.99 -0.31
C LYS A 118 8.85 8.98 -1.43
N VAL A 119 7.99 8.88 -2.45
CA VAL A 119 8.21 7.98 -3.59
C VAL A 119 9.52 8.36 -4.28
N PRO A 120 10.51 7.44 -4.40
CA PRO A 120 11.77 7.74 -5.06
C PRO A 120 11.55 8.11 -6.52
N LYS A 121 11.95 9.33 -6.89
CA LYS A 121 11.93 9.81 -8.28
C LYS A 121 13.02 9.06 -9.07
N GLU A 122 12.75 8.72 -10.33
CA GLU A 122 13.77 8.13 -11.19
C GLU A 122 14.94 9.10 -11.35
N GLU A 123 16.15 8.64 -11.05
CA GLU A 123 17.38 9.34 -11.43
C GLU A 123 17.49 9.24 -12.95
N LEU A 124 17.39 10.37 -13.66
CA LEU A 124 17.67 10.39 -15.10
C LEU A 124 19.16 10.10 -15.29
N PRO A 125 19.54 9.21 -16.22
CA PRO A 125 20.94 9.02 -16.58
C PRO A 125 21.49 10.35 -17.15
N GLU A 126 22.67 10.76 -16.66
CA GLU A 126 23.42 11.94 -17.11
C GLU A 126 23.71 11.94 -18.62
#